data_AF-A0A8T5QGJ6-F1
#
_entry.id   AF-A0A8T5QGJ6-F1
#
_cell.length_a   1.000
_cell.length_b   1.000
_cell.length_c   1.000
_cell.angle_alpha   90.00
_cell.angle_beta   90.00
_cell.angle_gamma   90.00
#
_symmetry.space_group_name_H-M   'P 1'
#
loop_
_entity.id
_entity.type
_entity.pdbx_description
1 polymer ?
#
loop_
_entity_poly.entity_id
_entity_poly.type
_entity_poly.pdbx_seq_one_letter_code
_entity_poly.pdbx_strand_id
1 'polypeptide(L)' 'MKYHLVTLGCQMNLSDSERVISVLDEAGYTWTDNEDEAGLI' A
#
# COMPACT_ATOMS: atom_id res chain seq x y z
N MET A 1 -10.94 1.60 5.55
CA MET A 1 -11.04 0.87 4.26
C MET A 1 -9.71 0.16 4.04
N LYS A 2 -9.69 -1.07 3.52
CA LYS A 2 -8.43 -1.84 3.40
C LYS A 2 -7.74 -1.58 2.06
N TYR A 3 -6.40 -1.65 2.03
CA TYR A 3 -5.62 -1.60 0.80
C TYR A 3 -4.57 -2.73 0.75
N HIS A 4 -4.28 -3.21 -0.46
CA HIS A 4 -3.18 -4.13 -0.72
C HIS A 4 -2.17 -3.42 -1.62
N LEU A 5 -0.90 -3.34 -1.19
CA LEU A 5 0.15 -2.69 -1.98
C LEU A 5 1.28 -3.68 -2.24
N VAL A 6 1.55 -3.94 -3.51
CA VAL A 6 2.64 -4.80 -3.96
C VAL A 6 3.77 -3.95 -4.53
N THR A 7 4.92 -3.97 -3.86
CA THR A 7 6.14 -3.36 -4.40
C THR A 7 6.78 -4.29 -5.42
N LEU A 8 6.78 -3.89 -6.69
CA LEU A 8 7.47 -4.59 -7.77
C LEU A 8 8.71 -3.80 -8.18
N GLY A 9 9.84 -4.47 -8.47
CA GLY A 9 11.01 -3.84 -9.10
C GLY A 9 12.18 -3.53 -8.15
N CYS A 10 12.75 -2.32 -8.24
CA CYS A 10 14.04 -1.96 -7.62
C CYS A 10 13.90 -1.12 -6.35
N GLN A 11 15.03 -0.64 -5.81
CA GLN A 11 15.08 0.21 -4.62
C GLN A 11 14.23 1.49 -4.73
N MET A 12 14.08 2.03 -5.94
CA MET A 12 13.23 3.20 -6.17
C MET A 12 11.77 2.90 -5.84
N ASN A 13 11.26 1.76 -6.32
CA ASN A 13 9.89 1.33 -6.10
C ASN A 13 9.61 1.01 -4.62
N LEU A 14 10.63 0.53 -3.89
CA LEU A 14 10.54 0.39 -2.43
C LEU A 14 10.34 1.75 -1.76
N SER A 15 11.18 2.74 -2.11
CA SER A 15 11.08 4.09 -1.56
C SER A 15 9.74 4.77 -1.90
N ASP A 16 9.23 4.56 -3.11
CA ASP A 16 7.92 5.11 -3.51
C ASP A 16 6.77 4.40 -2.80
N SER A 17 6.87 3.08 -2.60
CA SER A 17 5.87 2.31 -1.84
C SER A 17 5.77 2.79 -0.40
N GLU A 18 6.90 3.09 0.25
CA GLU A 18 6.92 3.67 1.60
C GLU A 18 6.18 5.01 1.67
N ARG A 19 6.37 5.88 0.67
CA ARG A 19 5.67 7.16 0.59
C ARG A 19 4.16 6.97 0.43
N VAL A 20 3.74 6.04 -0.43
CA VAL A 20 2.32 5.71 -0.64
C VAL A 20 1.69 5.17 0.64
N ILE A 21 2.39 4.30 1.37
CA ILE A 21 1.94 3.76 2.66
C ILE A 21 1.68 4.89 3.66
N SER A 22 2.60 5.84 3.80
CA SER A 22 2.43 6.97 4.73
C SER A 22 1.18 7.80 4.41
N VAL A 23 0.93 8.09 3.13
CA VAL A 23 -0.26 8.83 2.70
C VAL A 23 -1.54 8.05 2.99
N LEU A 24 -1.54 6.73 2.78
CA LEU A 24 -2.70 5.88 3.03
C LEU A 24 -3.00 5.74 4.52
N ASP A 25 -1.96 5.66 5.37
CA ASP A 25 -2.09 5.63 6.82
C ASP A 25 -2.70 6.94 7.35
N GLU A 26 -2.18 8.09 6.88
CA GLU A 26 -2.74 9.42 7.20
C GLU A 26 -4.20 9.56 6.74
N ALA A 27 -4.57 8.91 5.63
CA ALA A 27 -5.93 8.87 5.12
C ALA A 27 -6.85 7.85 5.84
N GLY A 28 -6.34 7.09 6.81
CA GLY A 28 -7.11 6.13 7.61
C GLY A 28 -7.37 4.79 6.91
N TYR A 29 -6.56 4.44 5.92
CA TYR A 29 -6.59 3.11 5.31
C TYR A 29 -5.81 2.11 6.15
N THR A 30 -6.14 0.83 6.00
CA THR A 30 -5.47 -0.26 6.71
C THR A 30 -4.89 -1.24 5.72
N TRP A 31 -3.60 -1.57 5.86
CA TRP A 31 -2.97 -2.54 4.97
C TRP A 31 -3.52 -3.95 5.20
N THR A 32 -3.59 -4.74 4.12
CA THR A 32 -3.90 -6.17 4.16
C THR A 32 -3.04 -6.92 3.14
N ASP A 33 -2.69 -8.16 3.41
CA ASP A 33 -2.04 -9.09 2.49
C ASP A 33 -3.02 -9.88 1.62
N ASN A 34 -4.33 -9.76 1.88
CA ASN A 34 -5.39 -10.38 1.11
C ASN A 34 -5.98 -9.38 0.10
N GLU A 35 -5.67 -9.54 -1.18
CA GLU A 35 -6.22 -8.70 -2.26
C GLU A 35 -7.75 -8.70 -2.29
N ASP A 36 -8.41 -9.81 -1.95
CA ASP A 36 -9.88 -9.93 -1.98
C ASP A 36 -10.56 -9.06 -0.89
N GLU A 37 -9.82 -8.69 0.16
CA GLU A 37 -10.31 -7.84 1.25
C GLU A 37 -10.02 -6.35 1.01
N ALA A 38 -9.19 -6.03 0.03
CA ALA A 38 -8.76 -4.67 -0.25
C ALA A 38 -9.80 -3.93 -1.10
N GLY A 39 -10.15 -2.72 -0.66
CA GLY A 39 -10.94 -1.78 -1.46
C GLY A 39 -10.10 -0.94 -2.42
N LEU A 40 -8.76 -1.03 -2.30
CA LEU A 40 -7.77 -0.32 -3.08
C LEU A 40 -6.58 -1.26 -3.33
N ILE A 41 -6.14 -1.36 -4.59
CA ILE A 41 -5.00 -2.18 -5.06
C ILE A 41 -3.96 -1.25 -5.69
#